data_AF-A0A525ILI1-F1
#
_entry.id   AF-A0A525ILI1-F1
#
_cell.length_a   1.000
_cell.length_b   1.000
_cell.length_c   1.000
_cell.angle_alpha   90.00
_cell.angle_beta   90.00
_cell.angle_gamma   90.00
#
_symmetry.space_group_name_H-M   'P 1'
#
loop_
_entity.id
_entity.type
_entity.pdbx_description
1 polymer ?
#
loop_
_entity_poly.entity_id
_entity_poly.type
_entity_poly.pdbx_seq_one_letter_code
_entity_poly.pdbx_strand_id
1 'polypeptide(L)'
;MTTKGLLLALVGAGALALSAQSASARIVCNASGDCWHTQGDAQFKPELKLTVHPDDWKWKESEHNRWREHDGRGYWQGGEWKSM
;
A
#
# COMPACT_ATOMS: atom_id res chain seq x y z
N MET A 1 -44.56 -36.91 26.02
CA MET A 1 -45.13 -35.55 26.03
C MET A 1 -43.99 -34.55 26.13
N THR A 2 -44.10 -33.54 25.27
CA THR A 2 -43.10 -32.58 24.79
C THR A 2 -42.73 -31.54 25.85
N THR A 3 -41.47 -31.13 25.92
CA THR A 3 -41.12 -29.75 26.31
C THR A 3 -39.99 -29.27 25.40
N LYS A 4 -40.32 -28.17 24.72
CA LYS A 4 -39.55 -27.47 23.70
C LYS A 4 -38.25 -26.92 24.29
N GLY A 5 -37.18 -26.93 23.50
CA GLY A 5 -35.90 -26.32 23.87
C GLY A 5 -35.94 -24.79 23.93
N LEU A 6 -34.82 -24.21 24.35
CA LEU A 6 -34.25 -22.97 23.81
C LEU A 6 -32.87 -22.70 24.44
N LEU A 7 -31.89 -22.49 23.56
CA LEU A 7 -30.76 -21.54 23.65
C LEU A 7 -29.68 -21.72 24.73
N LEU A 8 -28.45 -21.94 24.26
CA LEU A 8 -27.40 -20.93 24.39
C LEU A 8 -26.57 -20.90 23.10
N ALA A 9 -26.72 -19.80 22.35
CA ALA A 9 -26.03 -19.49 21.12
C ALA A 9 -24.69 -18.77 21.42
N LEU A 10 -23.82 -18.76 20.40
CA LEU A 10 -22.67 -17.86 20.18
C LEU A 10 -21.37 -18.21 20.93
N VAL A 11 -20.61 -19.17 20.39
CA VAL A 11 -19.16 -19.25 20.62
C VAL A 11 -18.45 -18.63 19.42
N GLY A 12 -17.84 -17.46 19.65
CA GLY A 12 -16.61 -17.06 18.97
C GLY A 12 -16.72 -16.14 17.75
N ALA A 13 -17.36 -14.97 17.86
CA ALA A 13 -17.01 -13.83 16.99
C ALA A 13 -15.66 -13.24 17.45
N GLY A 14 -14.55 -13.83 17.00
CA GLY A 14 -13.19 -13.46 17.42
C GLY A 14 -12.42 -12.76 16.29
N ALA A 15 -12.56 -11.44 16.22
CA ALA A 15 -11.65 -10.47 15.58
C ALA A 15 -11.03 -10.84 14.22
N LEU A 16 -11.76 -10.58 13.14
CA LEU A 16 -11.09 -10.10 11.92
C LEU A 16 -10.64 -8.67 12.22
N ALA A 17 -9.46 -8.52 12.81
CA ALA A 17 -8.80 -7.22 12.91
C ALA A 17 -8.58 -6.73 11.48
N LEU A 18 -9.47 -5.85 11.04
CA LEU A 18 -9.38 -5.12 9.79
C LEU A 18 -8.03 -4.38 9.81
N SER A 19 -7.02 -4.92 9.14
CA SER A 19 -5.91 -4.09 8.69
C SER A 19 -6.49 -3.17 7.63
N ALA A 20 -7.10 -2.07 8.09
CA ALA A 20 -7.38 -0.92 7.25
C ALA A 20 -6.02 -0.35 6.85
N GLN A 21 -5.39 -1.01 5.87
CA GLN A 21 -4.23 -0.48 5.18
C GLN A 21 -4.73 0.83 4.58
N SER A 22 -4.22 1.94 5.09
CA SER A 22 -4.56 3.29 4.66
C SER A 22 -4.66 3.32 3.14
N ALA A 23 -5.88 3.55 2.63
CA ALA A 23 -6.18 3.57 1.21
C ALA A 23 -5.54 4.77 0.48
N SER A 24 -4.88 5.66 1.23
CA SER A 24 -4.09 6.75 0.68
C SER A 24 -2.85 6.18 0.00
N ALA A 25 -2.93 6.01 -1.32
CA ALA A 25 -1.76 5.77 -2.14
C ALA A 25 -0.98 7.10 -2.27
N ARG A 26 0.35 7.01 -2.34
CA ARG A 26 1.17 8.12 -2.84
C ARG A 26 1.97 7.64 -4.02
N ILE A 27 2.28 8.54 -4.95
CA ILE A 27 3.16 8.23 -6.08
C ILE A 27 4.58 8.55 -5.65
N VAL A 28 5.48 7.57 -5.68
CA VAL A 28 6.89 7.75 -5.36
C VAL A 28 7.69 7.59 -6.64
N CYS A 29 8.59 8.53 -6.92
CA CYS A 29 9.48 8.48 -8.08
C CYS A 29 10.95 8.52 -7.64
N ASN A 30 11.79 7.72 -8.28
CA ASN A 30 13.24 7.76 -8.11
C ASN A 30 13.91 8.65 -9.17
N ALA A 31 15.20 8.94 -8.99
CA ALA A 31 15.98 9.74 -9.95
C ALA A 31 16.16 9.08 -11.32
N SER A 32 15.96 7.75 -11.41
CA SER A 32 15.98 7.01 -12.65
C SER A 32 14.65 7.10 -13.40
N GLY A 33 13.65 7.81 -12.89
CA GLY A 33 12.32 8.00 -13.50
C GLY A 33 11.37 6.81 -13.35
N ASP A 34 11.68 5.83 -12.50
CA ASP A 34 10.69 4.82 -12.11
C ASP A 34 9.76 5.42 -11.06
N CYS A 35 8.46 5.34 -11.31
CA CYS A 35 7.40 5.80 -10.42
C CYS A 35 6.48 4.63 -10.04
N TRP A 36 6.06 4.57 -8.78
CA TRP A 36 5.20 3.49 -8.27
C TRP A 36 4.24 4.01 -7.21
N HIS A 37 3.13 3.30 -7.02
CA HIS A 37 2.23 3.57 -5.91
C HIS A 37 2.76 2.93 -4.63
N THR A 38 2.79 3.69 -3.54
CA THR A 38 3.08 3.18 -2.22
C THR A 38 1.82 3.21 -1.36
N GLN A 39 1.69 2.23 -0.46
CA GLN A 39 0.55 2.14 0.45
C GLN A 39 0.83 2.95 1.72
N GLY A 40 -0.01 3.97 1.99
CA GLY A 40 0.04 4.78 3.20
C GLY A 40 1.24 5.72 3.30
N ASP A 41 1.54 6.14 4.53
CA ASP A 41 2.65 7.04 4.85
C ASP A 41 3.99 6.30 4.90
N ALA A 42 4.42 5.77 3.74
CA ALA A 42 5.74 5.18 3.63
C ALA A 42 6.83 6.22 3.97
N GLN A 43 7.63 5.90 5.00
CA GLN A 43 8.77 6.71 5.43
C GLN A 43 10.02 6.17 4.77
N PHE A 44 10.57 6.94 3.86
CA PHE A 44 11.79 6.61 3.14
C PHE A 44 12.99 7.28 3.80
N LYS A 45 14.11 6.56 3.80
CA LYS A 45 15.41 7.09 4.16
C LYS A 45 15.79 8.25 3.21
N PRO A 46 16.18 9.44 3.70
CA PRO A 46 16.50 10.59 2.85
C PRO A 46 17.59 10.30 1.81
N GLU A 47 18.50 9.37 2.11
CA GLU A 47 19.60 8.97 1.23
C GLU A 47 19.11 8.32 -0.08
N LEU A 48 17.87 7.81 -0.12
CA LEU A 48 17.28 7.21 -1.31
C LEU A 48 16.89 8.24 -2.38
N LYS A 49 16.84 9.54 -2.03
CA LYS A 49 16.51 10.65 -2.95
C LYS A 49 15.21 10.40 -3.74
N LEU A 50 14.19 9.89 -3.05
CA LEU A 50 12.87 9.66 -3.62
C LEU A 50 12.03 10.93 -3.53
N THR A 51 11.25 11.19 -4.57
CA THR A 51 10.25 12.26 -4.57
C THR A 51 8.89 11.63 -4.36
N VAL A 52 8.07 12.22 -3.48
CA VAL A 52 6.74 11.70 -3.17
C VAL A 52 5.69 12.72 -3.56
N HIS A 53 4.70 12.27 -4.31
CA HIS A 53 3.60 13.04 -4.84
C HIS A 53 2.25 12.51 -4.31
N PRO A 54 1.18 13.33 -4.34
CA PRO A 54 -0.19 12.86 -4.20
C PRO A 54 -0.56 11.78 -5.23
N ASP A 55 -1.64 11.04 -5.01
CA ASP A 55 -2.11 9.96 -5.90
C ASP A 55 -2.67 10.47 -7.24
N ASP A 56 -3.14 11.71 -7.29
CA ASP A 56 -3.67 12.35 -8.50
C ASP A 56 -2.59 13.04 -9.35
N TRP A 57 -1.33 12.99 -8.91
CA TRP A 57 -0.23 13.62 -9.60
C TRP A 57 0.04 12.99 -10.96
N LYS A 58 0.38 13.85 -11.92
CA LYS A 58 0.68 13.48 -13.30
C LYS A 58 1.92 14.22 -13.76
N TRP A 59 2.71 13.57 -14.59
CA TRP A 59 3.84 14.17 -15.29
C TRP A 59 3.47 14.56 -16.73
N LYS A 60 4.25 15.47 -17.32
CA LYS A 60 4.11 15.87 -18.72
C LYS A 60 4.72 14.81 -19.65
N GLU A 61 4.27 14.75 -20.90
CA GLU A 61 4.82 13.82 -21.91
C GLU A 61 6.33 14.01 -22.17
N SER A 62 6.86 15.21 -21.94
CA SER A 62 8.28 15.51 -22.04
C SER A 62 9.13 14.94 -20.90
N GLU A 63 8.52 14.43 -19.84
CA GLU A 63 9.23 13.88 -18.69
C GLU A 63 9.51 12.37 -18.88
N HIS A 64 10.70 11.94 -18.48
CA HIS A 64 11.14 10.56 -18.63
C HIS A 64 10.69 9.65 -17.47
N ASN A 65 9.41 9.68 -17.12
CA ASN A 65 8.84 8.85 -16.05
C ASN A 65 8.18 7.58 -16.61
N ARG A 66 8.21 6.49 -15.84
CA ARG A 66 7.55 5.21 -16.19
C ARG A 66 6.94 4.58 -14.96
N TRP A 67 5.78 3.97 -15.14
CA TRP A 67 5.12 3.21 -14.07
C TRP A 67 5.82 1.88 -13.82
N ARG A 68 5.97 1.54 -12.54
CA ARG A 68 6.52 0.28 -12.04
C ARG A 68 5.73 -0.19 -10.82
N GLU A 69 4.73 -1.03 -11.00
CA GLU A 69 3.93 -1.50 -9.86
C GLU A 69 4.55 -2.73 -9.20
N HIS A 70 4.43 -2.80 -7.86
CA HIS A 70 4.81 -3.97 -7.07
C HIS A 70 3.96 -4.02 -5.79
N ASP A 71 3.54 -5.23 -5.40
CA ASP A 71 2.79 -5.42 -4.16
C ASP A 71 3.67 -5.33 -2.92
N GLY A 72 3.13 -4.78 -1.83
CA GLY A 72 3.82 -4.66 -0.55
C GLY A 72 4.64 -3.37 -0.39
N ARG A 73 5.41 -3.30 0.70
CA ARG A 73 6.19 -2.11 1.05
C ARG A 73 7.61 -2.23 0.51
N GLY A 74 8.11 -1.15 -0.06
CA GLY A 74 9.43 -1.12 -0.67
C GLY A 74 9.62 0.04 -1.64
N TYR A 75 10.70 -0.05 -2.41
CA TYR A 75 11.09 0.96 -3.38
C TYR A 75 11.82 0.36 -4.58
N TRP A 76 11.74 1.04 -5.72
CA TRP A 76 12.51 0.71 -6.92
C TRP A 76 13.88 1.40 -6.91
N GLN A 77 14.94 0.62 -7.11
CA GLN A 77 16.32 1.11 -7.25
C GLN A 77 17.04 0.32 -8.32
N GLY A 78 17.57 1.00 -9.35
CA GLY A 78 18.34 0.35 -10.41
C GLY A 78 17.55 -0.69 -11.22
N GLY A 79 16.22 -0.55 -11.32
CA GLY A 79 15.36 -1.51 -12.00
C GLY A 79 14.97 -2.74 -11.16
N GLU A 80 15.33 -2.77 -9.87
CA GLU A 80 14.96 -3.85 -8.94
C GLU A 80 14.08 -3.34 -7.80
N TRP A 81 13.14 -4.17 -7.35
CA TRP A 81 12.36 -3.91 -6.16
C TRP A 81 13.15 -4.28 -4.89
N LYS A 82 13.17 -3.38 -3.92
CA LYS A 82 13.76 -3.59 -2.59
C LYS A 82 12.63 -3.53 -1.56
N SER A 83 12.30 -4.68 -0.97
CA SER A 83 11.28 -4.77 0.08
C SER A 83 11.74 -4.08 1.38
N MET A 84 10.78 -3.53 2.12
CA MET A 84 10.97 -2.84 3.40
C MET A 84 10.22 -3.52 4.54
#